data_AF-A0A6I2UWH2-F1
#
_entry.id   AF-A0A6I2UWH2-F1
#
_cell.length_a   1.000
_cell.length_b   1.000
_cell.length_c   1.000
_cell.angle_alpha   90.00
_cell.angle_beta   90.00
_cell.angle_gamma   90.00
#
_symmetry.space_group_name_H-M   'P 1'
#
loop_
_entity.id
_entity.type
_entity.pdbx_description
1 polymer ?
#
loop_
_entity_poly.entity_id
_entity_poly.type
_entity_poly.pdbx_seq_one_letter_code
_entity_poly.pdbx_strand_id
1 'polypeptide(L)'
;MTSNFNIAQCLLNGRSYTPEQLQQIMKEGEQDEAALVRMMPEVSVIDPRPVRTAVMRAADGAWEDRIEWYSRYAELFIEKLREMMHTEAVVAQLPSIEEEPAPAHAVFLRIEGDISFVSGLAARDAVFLELARRYSGELLDTVDEMAVDSIQEFLNVVNGLFCIELANSGMEGELSLPRWRKNVRIQGAKRLCLRIYTSFGAFQLILSADDLF
;
A
#
# COMPACT_ATOMS: atom_id res chain seq x y z
N MET A 1 -5.15 26.39 0.51
CA MET A 1 -4.22 25.49 -0.21
C MET A 1 -3.92 24.35 0.74
N THR A 2 -4.77 23.33 0.74
CA THR A 2 -4.55 22.10 1.49
C THR A 2 -3.39 21.40 0.80
N SER A 3 -2.32 21.14 1.53
CA SER A 3 -1.10 20.59 0.96
C SER A 3 -1.37 19.14 0.55
N ASN A 4 -1.35 18.85 -0.75
CA ASN A 4 -1.87 17.60 -1.33
C ASN A 4 -0.88 16.42 -1.25
N PHE A 5 0.00 16.38 -0.25
CA PHE A 5 1.03 15.35 -0.08
C PHE A 5 0.90 14.68 1.28
N ASN A 6 1.23 13.38 1.36
CA ASN A 6 1.08 12.56 2.57
C ASN A 6 2.03 13.04 3.68
N ILE A 7 1.50 13.82 4.63
CA ILE A 7 2.24 14.44 5.75
C ILE A 7 2.86 13.36 6.65
N ALA A 8 2.12 12.29 6.93
CA ALA A 8 2.62 11.16 7.71
C ALA A 8 3.89 10.56 7.10
N GLN A 9 3.94 10.43 5.78
CA GLN A 9 5.11 9.95 5.07
C GLN A 9 6.26 10.96 5.06
N CYS A 10 5.99 12.27 4.98
CA CYS A 10 7.01 13.30 5.15
C CYS A 10 7.69 13.17 6.52
N LEU A 11 6.93 12.94 7.60
CA LEU A 11 7.46 12.72 8.94
C LEU A 11 8.38 11.51 8.99
N LEU A 12 7.95 10.38 8.43
CA LEU A 12 8.72 9.14 8.41
C LEU A 12 9.99 9.29 7.56
N ASN A 13 9.94 10.00 6.43
CA ASN A 13 11.11 10.19 5.56
C ASN A 13 12.23 10.99 6.22
N GLY A 14 11.91 11.80 7.24
CA GLY A 14 12.87 12.63 7.97
C GLY A 14 13.43 12.02 9.25
N ARG A 15 12.83 10.94 9.80
CA ARG A 15 13.22 10.36 11.10
C ARG A 15 12.95 8.86 11.16
N SER A 16 13.72 8.16 11.98
CA SER A 16 13.45 6.76 12.31
C SER A 16 12.45 6.66 13.46
N TYR A 17 11.46 5.79 13.30
CA TYR A 17 10.46 5.46 14.31
C TYR A 17 10.38 3.95 14.48
N THR A 18 10.04 3.51 15.68
CA THR A 18 9.66 2.10 15.95
C THR A 18 8.26 1.81 15.40
N PRO A 19 7.91 0.55 15.13
CA PRO A 19 6.56 0.16 14.71
C PRO A 19 5.45 0.68 15.65
N GLU A 20 5.68 0.64 16.96
CA GLU A 20 4.72 1.10 17.97
C GLU A 20 4.52 2.62 17.90
N GLN A 21 5.60 3.38 17.71
CA GLN A 21 5.54 4.82 17.50
C GLN A 21 4.78 5.15 16.21
N LEU A 22 5.04 4.42 15.12
CA LEU A 22 4.34 4.63 13.86
C LEU A 22 2.85 4.40 14.01
N GLN A 23 2.45 3.30 14.65
CA GLN A 23 1.05 3.00 14.88
C GLN A 23 0.34 4.11 15.69
N GLN A 24 1.01 4.64 16.72
CA GLN A 24 0.47 5.75 17.51
C GLN A 24 0.36 7.04 16.69
N ILE A 25 1.37 7.37 15.88
CA ILE A 25 1.35 8.54 14.99
C ILE A 25 0.21 8.41 13.96
N MET A 26 0.03 7.23 13.35
CA MET A 26 -1.07 7.00 12.40
C MET A 26 -2.43 7.17 13.09
N LYS A 27 -2.56 6.64 14.31
CA LYS A 27 -3.80 6.80 15.10
C LYS A 27 -4.10 8.25 15.43
N GLU A 28 -3.09 9.05 15.75
CA GLU A 28 -3.24 10.49 15.96
C GLU A 28 -3.61 11.21 14.66
N GLY A 29 -2.98 10.84 13.53
CA GLY A 29 -3.28 11.40 12.22
C GLY A 29 -4.70 11.14 11.73
N GLU A 30 -5.23 9.94 11.98
CA GLU A 30 -6.63 9.60 11.67
C GLU A 30 -7.64 10.45 12.48
N GLN A 31 -7.24 10.95 13.66
CA GLN A 31 -8.09 11.77 14.53
C GLN A 31 -7.94 13.27 14.27
N ASP A 32 -6.71 13.73 14.04
CA ASP A 32 -6.35 15.13 13.82
C ASP A 32 -5.12 15.22 12.91
N GLU A 33 -5.34 15.47 11.62
CA GLU A 33 -4.26 15.69 10.65
C GLU A 33 -3.32 16.85 11.08
N ALA A 34 -3.83 17.85 11.79
CA ALA A 34 -3.01 18.95 12.30
C ALA A 34 -2.02 18.47 13.38
N ALA A 35 -2.25 17.34 14.04
CA ALA A 35 -1.28 16.71 14.93
C ALA A 35 -0.02 16.29 14.19
N LEU A 36 -0.17 15.72 12.99
CA LEU A 36 0.97 15.34 12.14
C LEU A 36 1.77 16.58 11.72
N VAL A 37 1.07 17.65 11.34
CA VAL A 37 1.73 18.93 10.98
C VAL A 37 2.56 19.48 12.15
N ARG A 38 2.04 19.42 13.39
CA ARG A 38 2.77 19.87 14.58
C ARG A 38 4.01 19.03 14.88
N MET A 39 4.05 17.78 14.44
CA MET A 39 5.22 16.90 14.58
C MET A 39 6.30 17.15 13.52
N MET A 40 5.98 17.88 12.44
CA MET A 40 6.92 18.11 11.36
C MET A 40 8.11 18.94 11.84
N PRO A 41 9.35 18.56 11.50
CA PRO A 41 10.49 19.45 11.71
C PRO A 41 10.28 20.74 10.90
N GLU A 42 10.81 21.86 11.38
CA GLU A 42 10.96 23.05 10.55
C GLU A 42 11.93 22.73 9.41
N VAL A 43 11.40 22.51 8.22
CA VAL A 43 12.18 22.23 7.00
C VAL A 43 11.97 23.32 5.97
N SER A 44 13.06 23.70 5.30
CA SER A 44 13.04 24.70 4.22
C SER A 44 12.50 24.15 2.90
N VAL A 45 12.48 22.83 2.72
CA VAL A 45 11.97 22.13 1.55
C VAL A 45 11.19 20.91 2.00
N ILE A 46 9.92 20.81 1.59
CA ILE A 46 9.08 19.64 1.82
C ILE A 46 9.09 18.77 0.56
N ASP A 47 9.29 17.47 0.75
CA ASP A 47 9.20 16.49 -0.32
C ASP A 47 7.76 16.44 -0.88
N PRO A 48 7.54 16.81 -2.16
CA PRO A 48 6.20 16.84 -2.75
C PRO A 48 5.65 15.44 -3.07
N ARG A 49 6.50 14.40 -3.07
CA ARG A 49 6.12 13.01 -3.38
C ARG A 49 6.74 12.05 -2.36
N PRO A 50 6.35 12.16 -1.08
CA PRO A 50 7.02 11.46 0.02
C PRO A 50 6.85 9.94 -0.07
N VAL A 51 5.72 9.44 -0.59
CA VAL A 51 5.50 8.00 -0.79
C VAL A 51 6.44 7.46 -1.87
N ARG A 52 6.55 8.15 -3.01
CA ARG A 52 7.51 7.80 -4.07
C ARG A 52 8.95 7.77 -3.54
N THR A 53 9.35 8.75 -2.74
CA THR A 53 10.67 8.76 -2.12
C THR A 53 10.90 7.54 -1.23
N ALA A 54 9.90 7.14 -0.45
CA ALA A 54 9.99 5.94 0.40
C ALA A 54 10.10 4.65 -0.43
N VAL A 55 9.32 4.53 -1.51
CA VAL A 55 9.40 3.39 -2.44
C VAL A 55 10.77 3.30 -3.10
N MET A 56 11.34 4.41 -3.57
CA MET A 56 12.69 4.41 -4.13
C MET A 56 13.75 3.96 -3.12
N ARG A 57 13.66 4.43 -1.87
CA ARG A 57 14.58 4.01 -0.81
C ARG A 57 14.43 2.51 -0.51
N ALA A 58 13.20 2.01 -0.44
CA ALA A 58 12.92 0.59 -0.21
C ALA A 58 13.37 -0.31 -1.37
N ALA A 59 13.36 0.20 -2.60
CA ALA A 59 13.84 -0.55 -3.76
C ALA A 59 15.36 -0.62 -3.85
N ASP A 60 16.10 0.31 -3.24
CA ASP A 60 17.56 0.34 -3.19
C ASP A 60 18.24 0.15 -4.57
N GLY A 61 17.73 0.84 -5.59
CA GLY A 61 18.22 0.74 -6.98
C GLY A 61 17.79 -0.53 -7.73
N ALA A 62 17.00 -1.42 -7.13
CA ALA A 62 16.38 -2.52 -7.84
C ALA A 62 15.24 -2.03 -8.76
N TRP A 63 15.04 -2.76 -9.87
CA TRP A 63 13.90 -2.58 -10.78
C TRP A 63 13.81 -1.16 -11.38
N GLU A 64 14.94 -0.54 -11.73
CA GLU A 64 14.99 0.85 -12.24
C GLU A 64 14.04 1.09 -13.44
N ASP A 65 13.84 0.07 -14.28
CA ASP A 65 12.95 0.10 -15.45
C ASP A 65 11.44 0.02 -15.09
N ARG A 66 11.12 -0.27 -13.83
CA ARG A 66 9.75 -0.46 -13.30
C ARG A 66 9.43 0.42 -12.09
N ILE A 67 10.45 0.98 -11.44
CA ILE A 67 10.30 1.71 -10.18
C ILE A 67 9.39 2.93 -10.32
N GLU A 68 9.33 3.53 -11.51
CA GLU A 68 8.39 4.60 -11.81
C GLU A 68 6.93 4.14 -11.63
N TRP A 69 6.56 3.02 -12.26
CA TRP A 69 5.23 2.44 -12.14
C TRP A 69 4.93 1.97 -10.73
N TYR A 70 5.91 1.36 -10.06
CA TYR A 70 5.74 0.87 -8.69
C TYR A 70 5.51 2.03 -7.72
N SER A 71 6.25 3.13 -7.89
CA SER A 71 6.08 4.32 -7.06
C SER A 71 4.73 5.00 -7.31
N ARG A 72 4.31 5.12 -8.57
CA ARG A 72 2.99 5.70 -8.93
C ARG A 72 1.86 4.86 -8.37
N TYR A 73 1.93 3.54 -8.53
CA TYR A 73 0.92 2.64 -7.96
C TYR A 73 0.87 2.74 -6.43
N ALA A 74 2.02 2.77 -5.76
CA ALA A 74 2.07 2.90 -4.30
C ALA A 74 1.48 4.23 -3.82
N GLU A 75 1.72 5.34 -4.52
CA GLU A 75 1.09 6.63 -4.22
C GLU A 75 -0.43 6.56 -4.35
N LEU A 76 -0.94 6.03 -5.46
CA LEU A 76 -2.37 5.84 -5.68
C LEU A 76 -2.98 4.92 -4.61
N PHE A 77 -2.31 3.82 -4.30
CA PHE A 77 -2.75 2.86 -3.29
C PHE A 77 -2.88 3.51 -1.91
N ILE A 78 -1.86 4.24 -1.46
CA ILE A 78 -1.87 4.95 -0.17
C ILE A 78 -2.94 6.04 -0.15
N GLU A 79 -3.13 6.77 -1.26
CA GLU A 79 -4.20 7.74 -1.39
C GLU A 79 -5.58 7.09 -1.21
N LYS A 80 -5.83 5.94 -1.87
CA LYS A 80 -7.13 5.25 -1.75
C LYS A 80 -7.36 4.61 -0.39
N LEU A 81 -6.33 4.19 0.34
CA LEU A 81 -6.50 3.81 1.76
C LEU A 81 -7.06 4.96 2.59
N ARG A 82 -6.52 6.18 2.40
CA ARG A 82 -6.99 7.35 3.14
C ARG A 82 -8.41 7.75 2.71
N GLU A 83 -8.69 7.75 1.42
CA GLU A 83 -9.98 8.19 0.88
C GLU A 83 -11.13 7.19 1.12
N MET A 84 -10.87 5.90 0.93
CA MET A 84 -11.91 4.87 0.96
C MET A 84 -11.99 4.12 2.28
N MET A 85 -10.88 4.05 3.02
CA MET A 85 -10.81 3.32 4.31
C MET A 85 -10.52 4.26 5.49
N HIS A 86 -10.47 5.58 5.28
CA HIS A 86 -10.15 6.57 6.32
C HIS A 86 -8.93 6.19 7.17
N THR A 87 -7.91 5.67 6.51
CA THR A 87 -6.72 5.10 7.15
C THR A 87 -5.49 5.90 6.78
N GLU A 88 -4.80 6.41 7.79
CA GLU A 88 -3.46 6.95 7.61
C GLU A 88 -2.47 5.80 7.45
N ALA A 89 -1.62 5.90 6.44
CA ALA A 89 -0.69 4.83 6.09
C ALA A 89 0.64 5.40 5.59
N VAL A 90 1.72 4.71 5.97
CA VAL A 90 3.08 5.05 5.56
C VAL A 90 3.84 3.81 5.08
N VAL A 91 4.66 4.00 4.06
CA VAL A 91 5.57 3.03 3.47
C VAL A 91 6.90 3.04 4.23
N ALA A 92 7.34 1.87 4.68
CA ALA A 92 8.68 1.69 5.21
C ALA A 92 9.74 1.94 4.14
N GLN A 93 10.88 2.52 4.53
CA GLN A 93 11.97 2.86 3.61
C GLN A 93 12.95 1.71 3.36
N LEU A 94 12.68 0.52 3.92
CA LEU A 94 13.46 -0.69 3.74
C LEU A 94 12.56 -1.74 3.07
N PRO A 95 13.12 -2.60 2.21
CA PRO A 95 12.36 -3.67 1.58
C PRO A 95 11.85 -4.65 2.64
N SER A 96 10.61 -5.10 2.46
CA SER A 96 10.02 -6.14 3.30
C SER A 96 10.41 -7.51 2.73
N ILE A 97 11.38 -8.16 3.37
CA ILE A 97 11.85 -9.49 2.95
C ILE A 97 11.15 -10.64 3.69
N GLU A 98 10.57 -10.36 4.85
CA GLU A 98 9.91 -11.35 5.70
C GLU A 98 8.51 -11.67 5.19
N GLU A 99 8.03 -12.91 5.38
CA GLU A 99 6.63 -13.26 5.09
C GLU A 99 5.71 -12.79 6.23
N GLU A 100 4.43 -12.59 5.92
CA GLU A 100 3.43 -12.32 6.96
C GLU A 100 3.28 -13.55 7.89
N PRO A 101 3.31 -13.36 9.23
CA PRO A 101 3.13 -14.46 10.16
C PRO A 101 1.78 -15.16 9.97
N ALA A 102 1.78 -16.49 9.93
CA ALA A 102 0.56 -17.28 9.81
C ALA A 102 -0.32 -17.18 11.08
N PRO A 103 -1.66 -17.12 10.95
CA PRO A 103 -2.42 -17.09 9.70
C PRO A 103 -2.33 -15.72 9.00
N ALA A 104 -2.11 -15.76 7.68
CA ALA A 104 -2.06 -14.61 6.81
C ALA A 104 -2.86 -14.84 5.53
N HIS A 105 -3.38 -13.76 4.96
CA HIS A 105 -4.20 -13.77 3.77
C HIS A 105 -3.60 -12.82 2.76
N ALA A 106 -3.63 -13.24 1.49
CA ALA A 106 -3.12 -12.44 0.41
C ALA A 106 -4.11 -12.41 -0.75
N VAL A 107 -4.31 -11.21 -1.30
CA VAL A 107 -5.12 -10.96 -2.49
C VAL A 107 -4.22 -10.33 -3.55
N PHE A 108 -4.35 -10.80 -4.78
CA PHE A 108 -3.57 -10.35 -5.92
C PHE A 108 -4.47 -10.03 -7.09
N LEU A 109 -4.08 -9.03 -7.87
CA LEU A 109 -4.69 -8.70 -9.13
C LEU A 109 -3.60 -8.40 -10.15
N ARG A 110 -3.77 -8.92 -11.36
CA ARG A 110 -2.86 -8.69 -12.48
C ARG A 110 -3.51 -7.77 -13.50
N ILE A 111 -2.68 -6.90 -14.05
CA ILE A 111 -2.91 -6.10 -15.25
C ILE A 111 -2.08 -6.72 -16.38
N GLU A 112 -2.73 -7.00 -17.51
CA GLU A 112 -2.10 -7.50 -18.74
C GLU A 112 -2.32 -6.54 -19.91
N GLY A 113 -1.32 -6.37 -20.76
CA GLY A 113 -1.36 -5.44 -21.90
C GLY A 113 0.05 -5.01 -22.30
N ASP A 114 0.23 -3.72 -22.53
CA ASP A 114 1.55 -3.13 -22.83
C ASP A 114 2.55 -3.31 -21.69
N ILE A 115 2.03 -3.44 -20.46
CA ILE A 115 2.79 -3.86 -19.29
C ILE A 115 2.17 -5.10 -18.66
N SER A 116 3.01 -5.97 -18.12
CA SER A 116 2.58 -6.97 -17.14
C SER A 116 2.88 -6.44 -15.76
N PHE A 117 1.83 -6.31 -14.94
CA PHE A 117 1.92 -5.73 -13.62
C PHE A 117 1.01 -6.50 -12.66
N VAL A 118 1.57 -6.95 -11.55
CA VAL A 118 0.85 -7.60 -10.47
C VAL A 118 0.93 -6.71 -9.24
N SER A 119 -0.22 -6.41 -8.67
CA SER A 119 -0.34 -5.82 -7.35
C SER A 119 -0.99 -6.80 -6.39
N GLY A 120 -0.60 -6.74 -5.13
CA GLY A 120 -1.23 -7.55 -4.11
C GLY A 120 -1.06 -6.98 -2.72
N LEU A 121 -1.93 -7.43 -1.84
CA LEU A 121 -1.90 -7.13 -0.42
C LEU A 121 -1.77 -8.43 0.35
N ALA A 122 -0.84 -8.51 1.29
CA ALA A 122 -0.75 -9.62 2.24
C ALA A 122 -0.75 -9.10 3.68
N ALA A 123 -1.59 -9.67 4.53
CA ALA A 123 -1.74 -9.26 5.92
C ALA A 123 -2.14 -10.45 6.81
N ARG A 124 -1.73 -10.40 8.09
CA ARG A 124 -2.30 -11.26 9.15
C ARG A 124 -3.81 -11.02 9.34
N ASP A 125 -4.52 -12.03 9.86
CA ASP A 125 -5.99 -12.00 10.04
C ASP A 125 -6.52 -10.69 10.64
N ALA A 126 -5.93 -10.22 11.74
CA ALA A 126 -6.39 -9.01 12.43
C ALA A 126 -6.31 -7.74 11.55
N VAL A 127 -5.24 -7.60 10.76
CA VAL A 127 -5.04 -6.45 9.89
C VAL A 127 -5.88 -6.58 8.62
N PHE A 128 -5.98 -7.80 8.07
CA PHE A 128 -6.83 -8.09 6.93
C PHE A 128 -8.31 -7.78 7.23
N LEU A 129 -8.79 -8.20 8.41
CA LEU A 129 -10.16 -7.93 8.85
C LEU A 129 -10.41 -6.44 9.03
N GLU A 130 -9.48 -5.71 9.64
CA GLU A 130 -9.67 -4.28 9.85
C GLU A 130 -9.69 -3.50 8.52
N LEU A 131 -8.86 -3.88 7.55
CA LEU A 131 -8.95 -3.34 6.18
C LEU A 131 -10.33 -3.63 5.56
N ALA A 132 -10.81 -4.87 5.67
CA ALA A 132 -12.08 -5.26 5.09
C ALA A 132 -13.27 -4.53 5.75
N ARG A 133 -13.26 -4.38 7.09
CA ARG A 133 -14.27 -3.61 7.85
C ARG A 133 -14.30 -2.16 7.42
N ARG A 134 -13.13 -1.52 7.33
CA ARG A 134 -13.02 -0.11 6.96
C ARG A 134 -13.50 0.15 5.53
N TYR A 135 -13.24 -0.78 4.61
CA TYR A 135 -13.71 -0.67 3.23
C TYR A 135 -15.21 -0.94 3.07
N SER A 136 -15.70 -2.03 3.66
CA SER A 136 -17.10 -2.45 3.51
C SER A 136 -18.07 -1.65 4.38
N GLY A 137 -17.60 -1.12 5.52
CA GLY A 137 -18.45 -0.58 6.57
C GLY A 137 -19.15 -1.66 7.42
N GLU A 138 -18.87 -2.94 7.16
CA GLU A 138 -19.53 -4.08 7.81
C GLU A 138 -18.78 -4.55 9.06
N LEU A 139 -19.51 -5.22 9.95
CA LEU A 139 -18.93 -5.88 11.12
C LEU A 139 -18.45 -7.28 10.75
N LEU A 140 -17.13 -7.43 10.56
CA LEU A 140 -16.51 -8.70 10.14
C LEU A 140 -15.62 -9.28 11.23
N ASP A 141 -15.98 -10.41 11.85
CA ASP A 141 -15.19 -10.98 12.96
C ASP A 141 -14.24 -12.09 12.56
N THR A 142 -14.37 -12.60 11.34
CA THR A 142 -13.54 -13.68 10.79
C THR A 142 -13.21 -13.41 9.33
N VAL A 143 -12.05 -13.88 8.85
CA VAL A 143 -11.71 -13.80 7.42
C VAL A 143 -12.54 -14.82 6.64
N ASP A 144 -13.74 -14.41 6.25
CA ASP A 144 -14.69 -15.16 5.42
C ASP A 144 -14.74 -14.61 3.98
N GLU A 145 -15.68 -15.10 3.19
CA GLU A 145 -15.87 -14.67 1.79
C GLU A 145 -16.09 -13.17 1.68
N MET A 146 -16.90 -12.57 2.57
CA MET A 146 -17.17 -11.13 2.56
C MET A 146 -15.92 -10.31 2.88
N ALA A 147 -15.11 -10.75 3.85
CA ALA A 147 -13.83 -10.11 4.15
C ALA A 147 -12.88 -10.16 2.95
N VAL A 148 -12.81 -11.31 2.27
CA VAL A 148 -11.97 -11.49 1.08
C VAL A 148 -12.46 -10.61 -0.07
N ASP A 149 -13.75 -10.65 -0.36
CA ASP A 149 -14.38 -9.88 -1.45
C ASP A 149 -14.20 -8.38 -1.25
N SER A 150 -14.29 -7.90 -0.02
CA SER A 150 -14.04 -6.49 0.31
C SER A 150 -12.63 -6.05 -0.11
N ILE A 151 -11.61 -6.86 0.16
CA ILE A 151 -10.23 -6.55 -0.23
C ILE A 151 -10.01 -6.73 -1.73
N GLN A 152 -10.66 -7.74 -2.34
CA GLN A 152 -10.62 -7.92 -3.80
C GLN A 152 -11.21 -6.72 -4.53
N GLU A 153 -12.36 -6.23 -4.07
CA GLU A 153 -13.05 -5.08 -4.65
C GLU A 153 -12.23 -3.79 -4.46
N PHE A 154 -11.65 -3.57 -3.27
CA PHE A 154 -10.72 -2.46 -3.07
C PHE A 154 -9.55 -2.51 -4.07
N LEU A 155 -8.89 -3.65 -4.20
CA LEU A 155 -7.79 -3.81 -5.16
C LEU A 155 -8.27 -3.63 -6.60
N ASN A 156 -9.46 -4.09 -6.96
CA ASN A 156 -10.05 -3.90 -8.27
C ASN A 156 -10.21 -2.41 -8.59
N VAL A 157 -10.77 -1.62 -7.66
CA VAL A 157 -10.90 -0.17 -7.81
C VAL A 157 -9.54 0.51 -7.99
N VAL A 158 -8.57 0.21 -7.13
CA VAL A 158 -7.22 0.81 -7.22
C VAL A 158 -6.55 0.46 -8.55
N ASN A 159 -6.62 -0.80 -8.98
CA ASN A 159 -6.03 -1.22 -10.26
C ASN A 159 -6.78 -0.63 -11.46
N GLY A 160 -8.10 -0.46 -11.40
CA GLY A 160 -8.88 0.21 -12.44
C GLY A 160 -8.47 1.68 -12.61
N LEU A 161 -8.28 2.40 -11.49
CA LEU A 161 -7.74 3.76 -11.50
C LEU A 161 -6.31 3.80 -12.07
N PHE A 162 -5.49 2.81 -11.73
CA PHE A 162 -4.14 2.70 -12.30
C PHE A 162 -4.16 2.44 -13.81
N CYS A 163 -5.06 1.59 -14.31
CA CYS A 163 -5.25 1.41 -15.77
C CYS A 163 -5.62 2.72 -16.46
N ILE A 164 -6.44 3.57 -15.83
CA ILE A 164 -6.75 4.92 -16.37
C ILE A 164 -5.47 5.78 -16.41
N GLU A 165 -4.62 5.73 -15.39
CA GLU A 165 -3.33 6.43 -15.41
C GLU A 165 -2.37 5.93 -16.50
N LEU A 166 -2.36 4.62 -16.76
CA LEU A 166 -1.61 4.01 -17.87
C LEU A 166 -2.13 4.50 -19.22
N ALA A 167 -3.46 4.49 -19.41
CA ALA A 167 -4.11 4.97 -20.62
C ALA A 167 -3.80 6.45 -20.90
N ASN A 168 -3.81 7.29 -19.86
CA ASN A 168 -3.40 8.70 -19.96
C ASN A 168 -1.91 8.87 -20.33
N SER A 169 -1.09 7.85 -20.07
CA SER A 169 0.33 7.79 -20.45
C SER A 169 0.54 7.09 -21.80
N GLY A 170 -0.54 6.73 -22.52
CA GLY A 170 -0.50 6.08 -23.83
C GLY A 170 -0.27 4.57 -23.79
N MET A 171 -0.56 3.91 -22.65
CA MET A 171 -0.44 2.46 -22.48
C MET A 171 -1.79 1.82 -22.18
N GLU A 172 -2.02 0.61 -22.69
CA GLU A 172 -3.22 -0.16 -22.41
C GLU A 172 -2.95 -1.29 -21.42
N GLY A 173 -3.94 -1.55 -20.55
CA GLY A 173 -3.89 -2.62 -19.57
C GLY A 173 -5.29 -3.06 -19.18
N GLU A 174 -5.51 -4.37 -19.14
CA GLU A 174 -6.75 -5.02 -18.77
C GLU A 174 -6.62 -5.74 -17.43
N LEU A 175 -7.65 -5.65 -16.61
CA LEU A 175 -7.69 -6.30 -15.30
C LEU A 175 -8.06 -7.78 -15.43
N SER A 176 -7.24 -8.63 -14.82
CA SER A 176 -7.58 -10.03 -14.59
C SER A 176 -8.49 -10.21 -13.38
N LEU A 177 -9.05 -11.41 -13.23
CA LEU A 177 -9.82 -11.77 -12.03
C LEU A 177 -8.90 -11.77 -10.78
N PRO A 178 -9.37 -11.19 -9.66
CA PRO A 178 -8.62 -11.22 -8.41
C PRO A 178 -8.42 -12.66 -7.93
N ARG A 179 -7.28 -12.91 -7.30
CA ARG A 179 -6.92 -14.20 -6.71
C ARG A 179 -6.67 -14.03 -5.23
N TRP A 180 -7.31 -14.87 -4.41
CA TRP A 180 -7.05 -14.95 -2.97
C TRP A 180 -6.38 -16.27 -2.59
N ARG A 181 -5.52 -16.22 -1.58
CA ARG A 181 -4.86 -17.38 -0.99
C ARG A 181 -4.56 -17.14 0.49
N LYS A 182 -4.54 -18.22 1.27
CA LYS A 182 -4.15 -18.23 2.68
C LYS A 182 -2.73 -18.78 2.85
N ASN A 183 -1.95 -18.18 3.75
CA ASN A 183 -0.57 -18.54 4.10
C ASN A 183 0.33 -18.67 2.88
N VAL A 184 0.30 -17.65 2.04
CA VAL A 184 1.03 -17.61 0.80
C VAL A 184 2.51 -17.39 1.02
N ARG A 185 3.32 -18.22 0.38
CA ARG A 185 4.70 -17.85 0.05
C ARG A 185 4.71 -17.15 -1.28
N ILE A 186 5.07 -15.87 -1.28
CA ILE A 186 5.13 -15.05 -2.48
C ILE A 186 6.35 -15.51 -3.28
N GLN A 187 6.11 -16.16 -4.41
CA GLN A 187 7.14 -16.58 -5.35
C GLN A 187 7.34 -15.49 -6.39
N GLY A 188 8.48 -15.46 -7.08
CA GLY A 188 8.79 -14.45 -8.08
C GLY A 188 10.12 -13.74 -7.82
N ALA A 189 11.01 -13.79 -8.81
CA ALA A 189 12.34 -13.20 -8.72
C ALA A 189 12.30 -11.67 -8.83
N LYS A 190 11.28 -11.12 -9.51
CA LYS A 190 11.12 -9.69 -9.77
C LYS A 190 9.97 -9.08 -8.98
N ARG A 191 10.12 -9.02 -7.66
CA ARG A 191 9.12 -8.43 -6.76
C ARG A 191 9.71 -7.32 -5.91
N LEU A 192 8.90 -6.31 -5.66
CA LEU A 192 9.10 -5.30 -4.63
C LEU A 192 8.02 -5.50 -3.57
N CYS A 193 8.43 -5.79 -2.34
CA CYS A 193 7.54 -5.93 -1.20
C CYS A 193 7.75 -4.74 -0.26
N LEU A 194 6.70 -3.95 -0.10
CA LEU A 194 6.69 -2.73 0.70
C LEU A 194 5.92 -2.98 1.99
N ARG A 195 6.56 -2.75 3.13
CA ARG A 195 5.88 -2.79 4.43
C ARG A 195 5.09 -1.50 4.61
N ILE A 196 3.78 -1.62 4.81
CA ILE A 196 2.88 -0.50 5.08
C ILE A 196 2.49 -0.53 6.56
N TYR A 197 2.66 0.59 7.26
CA TYR A 197 2.22 0.77 8.64
C TYR A 197 0.96 1.61 8.68
N THR A 198 -0.01 1.19 9.50
CA THR A 198 -1.29 1.88 9.77
C THR A 198 -1.52 2.00 11.27
N SER A 199 -2.63 2.61 11.69
CA SER A 199 -3.04 2.73 13.10
C SER A 199 -3.44 1.41 13.77
N PHE A 200 -3.65 0.35 12.99
CA PHE A 200 -4.16 -0.95 13.46
C PHE A 200 -3.22 -2.12 13.13
N GLY A 201 -2.01 -1.83 12.66
CA GLY A 201 -0.97 -2.82 12.43
C GLY A 201 -0.20 -2.53 11.16
N ALA A 202 0.40 -3.56 10.59
CA ALA A 202 1.15 -3.44 9.35
C ALA A 202 0.82 -4.59 8.41
N PHE A 203 0.97 -4.34 7.12
CA PHE A 203 0.77 -5.33 6.06
C PHE A 203 1.78 -5.10 4.93
N GLN A 204 1.73 -5.95 3.90
CA GLN A 204 2.59 -5.86 2.74
C GLN A 204 1.81 -5.43 1.52
N LEU A 205 2.30 -4.40 0.84
CA LEU A 205 1.99 -4.14 -0.56
C LEU A 205 3.04 -4.83 -1.42
N ILE A 206 2.60 -5.65 -2.36
CA ILE A 206 3.44 -6.49 -3.20
C ILE A 206 3.26 -6.04 -4.64
N LEU A 207 4.36 -5.70 -5.31
CA LEU A 207 4.39 -5.23 -6.68
C LEU A 207 5.34 -6.12 -7.48
N SER A 208 4.91 -6.59 -8.65
CA SER A 208 5.74 -7.45 -9.50
C SER A 208 5.39 -7.30 -10.97
N ALA A 209 6.33 -7.69 -11.85
CA ALA A 209 6.08 -7.86 -13.27
C ALA A 209 5.77 -9.31 -13.66
N ASP A 210 6.09 -10.27 -12.78
CA ASP A 210 5.96 -11.71 -13.03
C ASP A 210 4.70 -12.27 -12.34
N ASP A 211 4.32 -13.52 -12.64
CA ASP A 211 3.38 -14.24 -11.77
C ASP A 211 3.99 -14.57 -10.43
N LEU A 212 3.15 -14.41 -9.40
CA LEU A 212 3.55 -14.60 -8.01
C LEU A 212 3.31 -16.06 -7.56
N PHE A 213 2.73 -16.89 -8.45
CA PHE A 213 2.33 -18.30 -8.26
C PHE A 213 2.50 -19.13 -9.52
#